data_AF-A0A6P4E5J4-F1
#
_entry.id   AF-A0A6P4E5J4-F1
#
_cell.length_a   1.000
_cell.length_b   1.000
_cell.length_c   1.000
_cell.angle_alpha   90.00
_cell.angle_beta   90.00
_cell.angle_gamma   90.00
#
_symmetry.space_group_name_H-M   'P 1'
#
loop_
_entity.id
_entity.type
_entity.pdbx_description
1 polymer ?
#
loop_
_entity_poly.entity_id
_entity_poly.type
_entity_poly.pdbx_seq_one_letter_code
_entity_poly.pdbx_strand_id
1 'polypeptide(L)'
;MEAINFNDFTPKERYEIIKDFLVKMRKAGSKPSKDLHVHRFFEHYLRKFYKLPKQLVNDIAYCQRAMKTHLAIHQTIVGVFGQQADADPVIKNNYISELEEILYELNAECNYLVLRLQDDIDRFCLAFTEQDLKPNELVVTEIVSQAIVPLIIAPELSIKPYFALERPTESELLMKYFIIDGVEPAVKVQTIVEPPKPPPFSNANLEVKKSRLNLQAALKRARCNPKPAENNQEDDHPKLTKDFFMQSVGLCTHAEHKKLKLSRVLLQKRKPKPTKKTK
;
A
#
# COMPACT_ATOMS: atom_id res chain seq x y z
N MET A 1 7.44 -36.51 -25.51
CA MET A 1 7.14 -35.06 -25.62
C MET A 1 8.31 -34.33 -25.01
N GLU A 2 9.03 -33.54 -25.80
CA GLU A 2 10.09 -32.66 -25.29
C GLU A 2 9.48 -31.74 -24.23
N ALA A 3 10.13 -31.64 -23.08
CA ALA A 3 9.65 -30.79 -22.00
C ALA A 3 9.84 -29.33 -22.40
N ILE A 4 8.78 -28.71 -22.93
CA ILE A 4 8.77 -27.28 -23.24
C ILE A 4 9.10 -26.51 -21.96
N ASN A 5 10.25 -25.85 -21.93
CA ASN A 5 10.65 -24.98 -20.84
C ASN A 5 10.06 -23.59 -21.06
N PHE A 6 8.93 -23.29 -20.42
CA PHE A 6 8.26 -22.00 -20.64
C PHE A 6 9.07 -20.80 -20.14
N ASN A 7 10.18 -20.99 -19.41
CA ASN A 7 11.08 -19.89 -19.08
C ASN A 7 11.81 -19.32 -20.30
N ASP A 8 11.90 -20.09 -21.39
CA ASP A 8 12.58 -19.66 -22.62
C ASP A 8 11.75 -18.69 -23.45
N PHE A 9 10.46 -18.52 -23.11
CA PHE A 9 9.54 -17.59 -23.76
C PHE A 9 9.36 -16.30 -22.97
N THR A 10 9.19 -15.20 -23.68
CA THR A 10 8.76 -13.91 -23.15
C THR A 10 7.34 -14.00 -22.55
N PRO A 11 6.94 -13.07 -21.66
CA PRO A 11 5.58 -13.06 -21.11
C PRO A 11 4.49 -13.03 -22.19
N LYS A 12 4.72 -12.31 -23.29
CA LYS A 12 3.79 -12.24 -24.42
C LYS A 12 3.68 -13.58 -25.14
N GLU A 13 4.80 -14.24 -25.42
CA GLU A 13 4.81 -15.56 -26.07
C GLU A 13 4.13 -16.62 -25.20
N ARG A 14 4.35 -16.61 -23.88
CA ARG A 14 3.64 -17.53 -22.96
C ARG A 14 2.13 -17.31 -23.02
N TYR A 15 1.70 -16.05 -23.00
CA TYR A 15 0.28 -15.70 -23.10
C TYR A 15 -0.33 -16.27 -24.41
N GLU A 16 0.33 -16.06 -25.56
CA GLU A 16 -0.17 -16.58 -26.84
C GLU A 16 -0.19 -18.11 -26.89
N ILE A 17 0.87 -18.78 -26.41
CA ILE A 17 0.95 -20.26 -26.37
C ILE A 17 -0.20 -20.84 -25.54
N ILE A 18 -0.45 -20.28 -24.35
CA ILE A 18 -1.54 -20.70 -23.47
C ILE A 18 -2.87 -20.46 -24.15
N LYS A 19 -3.10 -19.26 -24.69
CA LYS A 19 -4.34 -18.90 -25.37
C LYS A 19 -4.64 -19.86 -26.50
N ASP A 20 -3.67 -20.14 -27.36
CA ASP A 20 -3.81 -21.07 -28.48
C ASP A 20 -4.09 -22.51 -28.01
N PHE A 21 -3.43 -22.95 -26.95
CA PHE A 21 -3.71 -24.25 -26.32
C PHE A 21 -5.17 -24.33 -25.85
N LEU A 22 -5.68 -23.29 -25.19
CA LEU A 22 -7.05 -23.25 -24.68
C LEU A 22 -8.11 -23.15 -25.76
N VAL A 23 -7.84 -22.39 -26.81
CA VAL A 23 -8.71 -22.34 -27.99
C VAL A 23 -8.77 -23.72 -28.66
N LYS A 24 -7.64 -24.43 -28.79
CA LYS A 24 -7.61 -25.80 -29.34
C LYS A 24 -8.39 -26.79 -28.47
N MET A 25 -8.22 -26.74 -27.15
CA MET A 25 -8.97 -27.59 -26.22
C MET A 25 -10.48 -27.35 -26.30
N ARG A 26 -10.90 -26.09 -26.40
CA ARG A 26 -12.32 -25.72 -26.58
C ARG A 26 -12.88 -26.24 -27.91
N LYS A 27 -12.12 -26.11 -29.01
CA LYS A 27 -12.50 -26.63 -30.34
C LYS A 27 -12.59 -28.15 -30.37
N ALA A 28 -11.83 -28.85 -29.54
CA ALA A 28 -11.87 -30.31 -29.39
C ALA A 28 -13.09 -30.82 -28.58
N GLY A 29 -14.04 -29.95 -28.23
CA GLY A 29 -15.28 -30.34 -27.53
C GLY A 29 -15.17 -30.41 -26.01
N SER A 30 -13.98 -30.17 -25.44
CA SER A 30 -13.86 -29.95 -23.99
C SER A 30 -14.49 -28.59 -23.63
N LYS A 31 -15.30 -28.55 -22.58
CA LYS A 31 -15.65 -27.28 -21.93
C LYS A 31 -14.54 -27.00 -20.92
N PRO A 32 -13.64 -26.03 -21.17
CA PRO A 32 -12.47 -25.82 -20.32
C PRO A 32 -12.85 -25.66 -18.84
N SER A 33 -13.95 -24.95 -18.56
CA SER A 33 -14.49 -24.73 -17.22
C SER A 33 -14.99 -25.97 -16.47
N LYS A 34 -15.28 -27.07 -17.19
CA LYS A 34 -15.78 -28.33 -16.62
C LYS A 34 -14.79 -29.50 -16.74
N ASP A 35 -13.68 -29.30 -17.44
CA ASP A 35 -12.70 -30.34 -17.68
C ASP A 35 -11.65 -30.35 -16.57
N LEU A 36 -11.65 -31.43 -15.77
CA LEU A 36 -10.71 -31.62 -14.67
C LEU A 36 -9.25 -31.62 -15.14
N HIS A 37 -8.96 -32.11 -16.35
CA HIS A 37 -7.60 -32.13 -16.88
C HIS A 37 -7.10 -30.72 -17.21
N VAL A 38 -8.00 -29.88 -17.70
CA VAL A 38 -7.72 -28.47 -18.00
C VAL A 38 -7.44 -27.70 -16.70
N HIS A 39 -8.25 -27.90 -15.66
CA HIS A 39 -7.99 -27.33 -14.32
C HIS A 39 -6.66 -27.81 -13.72
N ARG A 40 -6.37 -29.12 -13.74
CA ARG A 40 -5.10 -29.68 -13.25
C ARG A 40 -3.89 -29.15 -14.00
N PHE A 41 -4.02 -28.97 -15.31
CA PHE A 41 -2.97 -28.36 -16.13
C PHE A 41 -2.70 -26.92 -15.68
N PHE A 42 -3.73 -26.13 -15.35
CA PHE A 42 -3.54 -24.77 -14.84
C PHE A 42 -2.90 -24.71 -13.48
N GLU A 43 -3.33 -25.55 -12.55
CA GLU A 43 -2.69 -25.61 -11.23
C GLU A 43 -1.20 -25.97 -11.38
N HIS A 44 -0.87 -26.92 -12.26
CA HIS A 44 0.51 -27.24 -12.59
C HIS A 44 1.25 -26.06 -13.22
N TYR A 45 0.62 -25.38 -14.18
CA TYR A 45 1.21 -24.24 -14.88
C TYR A 45 1.48 -23.08 -13.93
N LEU A 46 0.51 -22.72 -13.10
CA LEU A 46 0.61 -21.68 -12.08
C LEU A 46 1.77 -21.99 -11.13
N ARG A 47 1.79 -23.19 -10.53
CA ARG A 47 2.87 -23.59 -9.59
C ARG A 47 4.26 -23.60 -10.23
N LYS A 48 4.36 -23.95 -11.51
CA LYS A 48 5.65 -24.14 -12.17
C LYS A 48 6.21 -22.87 -12.79
N PHE A 49 5.36 -21.98 -13.27
CA PHE A 49 5.78 -20.86 -14.11
C PHE A 49 5.46 -19.48 -13.55
N TYR A 50 4.51 -19.36 -12.62
CA TYR A 50 4.30 -18.11 -11.93
C TYR A 50 5.44 -17.88 -10.94
N LYS A 51 6.10 -16.72 -11.05
CA LYS A 51 7.15 -16.30 -10.13
C LYS A 51 6.72 -15.01 -9.48
N LEU A 52 6.51 -15.05 -8.17
CA LEU A 52 6.13 -13.89 -7.40
C LEU A 52 7.21 -12.80 -7.49
N PRO A 53 6.83 -11.52 -7.65
CA PRO A 53 7.78 -10.41 -7.67
C PRO A 53 8.51 -10.29 -6.32
N LYS A 54 9.79 -10.67 -6.29
CA LYS A 54 10.60 -10.74 -5.06
C LYS A 54 10.60 -9.45 -4.24
N GLN A 55 10.71 -8.29 -4.91
CA GLN A 55 10.72 -6.99 -4.25
C GLN A 55 9.39 -6.74 -3.52
N LEU A 56 8.27 -7.03 -4.19
CA LEU A 56 6.94 -6.85 -3.63
C LEU A 56 6.67 -7.80 -2.46
N VAL A 57 7.08 -9.07 -2.60
CA VAL A 57 6.99 -10.07 -1.53
C VAL A 57 7.80 -9.64 -0.30
N ASN A 58 9.01 -9.13 -0.50
CA ASN A 58 9.85 -8.62 0.58
C ASN A 58 9.22 -7.40 1.26
N ASP A 59 8.65 -6.47 0.50
CA ASP A 59 7.99 -5.29 1.05
C ASP A 59 6.75 -5.67 1.87
N ILE A 60 5.93 -6.61 1.39
CA ILE A 60 4.78 -7.10 2.16
C ILE A 60 5.24 -7.74 3.48
N ALA A 61 6.23 -8.63 3.40
CA ALA A 61 6.78 -9.29 4.59
C ALA A 61 7.39 -8.26 5.56
N TYR A 62 8.09 -7.25 5.05
CA TYR A 62 8.66 -6.15 5.82
C TYR A 62 7.57 -5.35 6.54
N CYS A 63 6.53 -4.89 5.84
CA CYS A 63 5.43 -4.15 6.44
C CYS A 63 4.73 -4.96 7.54
N GLN A 64 4.51 -6.26 7.32
CA GLN A 64 3.89 -7.12 8.35
C GLN A 64 4.78 -7.31 9.58
N ARG A 65 6.10 -7.46 9.41
CA ARG A 65 7.05 -7.48 10.54
C ARG A 65 7.09 -6.15 11.29
N ALA A 66 7.13 -5.04 10.56
CA ALA A 66 7.12 -3.71 11.15
C ALA A 66 5.83 -3.48 11.96
N MET A 67 4.68 -3.88 11.42
CA MET A 67 3.40 -3.80 12.12
C MET A 67 3.38 -4.64 13.39
N LYS A 68 3.88 -5.89 13.34
CA LYS A 68 4.04 -6.75 14.53
C LYS A 68 4.90 -6.06 15.60
N THR A 69 6.00 -5.44 15.18
CA THR A 69 6.92 -4.72 16.08
C THR A 69 6.22 -3.54 16.75
N HIS A 70 5.53 -2.68 15.97
CA HIS A 70 4.84 -1.51 16.53
C HIS A 70 3.67 -1.92 17.45
N LEU A 71 2.95 -2.99 17.13
CA LEU A 71 1.92 -3.55 18.00
C LEU A 71 2.50 -4.08 19.31
N ALA A 72 3.65 -4.77 19.26
CA ALA A 72 4.34 -5.23 20.45
C ALA A 72 4.77 -4.06 21.35
N ILE A 73 5.36 -3.01 20.77
CA ILE A 73 5.73 -1.80 21.52
C ILE A 73 4.52 -1.11 22.12
N HIS A 74 3.42 -0.97 21.37
CA HIS A 74 2.17 -0.44 21.88
C HIS A 74 1.69 -1.24 23.11
N GLN A 75 1.66 -2.57 23.03
CA GLN A 75 1.29 -3.44 24.15
C GLN A 75 2.23 -3.26 25.36
N THR A 76 3.55 -3.14 25.11
CA THR A 76 4.55 -2.90 26.16
C THR A 76 4.30 -1.58 26.87
N ILE A 77 4.04 -0.48 26.14
CA ILE A 77 3.72 0.83 26.73
C ILE A 77 2.45 0.75 27.59
N VAL A 78 1.39 0.13 27.07
CA VAL A 78 0.14 -0.05 27.83
C VAL A 78 0.39 -0.86 29.11
N GLY A 79 1.21 -1.90 29.04
CA GLY A 79 1.56 -2.75 30.17
C GLY A 79 2.37 -2.02 31.24
N VAL A 80 3.46 -1.34 30.86
CA VAL A 80 4.34 -0.62 31.80
C VAL A 80 3.60 0.51 32.51
N PHE A 81 2.86 1.34 31.77
CA PHE A 81 2.04 2.41 32.37
C PHE A 81 0.86 1.89 33.20
N GLY A 82 0.45 0.62 33.01
CA GLY A 82 -0.56 -0.02 33.87
C GLY A 82 -0.01 -0.46 35.22
N GLN A 83 1.31 -0.61 35.35
CA GLN A 83 1.99 -1.05 36.58
C GLN A 83 2.53 0.11 37.42
N GLN A 84 2.83 1.25 36.79
CA GLN A 84 3.35 2.44 37.46
C GLN A 84 2.21 3.32 37.99
N ALA A 85 2.12 3.46 39.32
CA ALA A 85 1.05 4.20 39.99
C ALA A 85 1.12 5.73 39.77
N ASP A 86 2.30 6.24 39.44
CA ASP A 86 2.64 7.64 39.21
C ASP A 86 2.75 8.01 37.73
N ALA A 87 2.48 7.06 36.83
CA ALA A 87 2.65 7.29 35.40
C ALA A 87 1.65 8.32 34.85
N ASP A 88 2.18 9.29 34.10
CA ASP A 88 1.36 10.35 33.50
C ASP A 88 0.49 9.78 32.35
N PRO A 89 -0.86 9.77 32.49
CA PRO A 89 -1.75 9.26 31.46
C PRO A 89 -1.71 10.11 30.17
N VAL A 90 -1.30 11.38 30.24
CA VAL A 90 -1.16 12.26 29.07
C VAL A 90 0.01 11.80 28.21
N ILE A 91 1.15 11.52 28.82
CA ILE A 91 2.35 11.00 28.11
C ILE A 91 2.03 9.65 27.46
N LYS A 92 1.38 8.75 28.20
CA LYS A 92 0.90 7.46 27.67
C LYS A 92 0.04 7.67 26.42
N ASN A 93 -0.99 8.50 26.52
CA ASN A 93 -1.92 8.69 25.42
C ASN A 93 -1.23 9.29 24.19
N ASN A 94 -0.27 10.21 24.38
CA ASN A 94 0.51 10.75 23.28
C ASN A 94 1.33 9.66 22.56
N TYR A 95 2.02 8.79 23.29
CA TYR A 95 2.78 7.68 22.70
C TYR A 95 1.88 6.69 21.97
N ILE A 96 0.72 6.36 22.56
CA ILE A 96 -0.24 5.46 21.93
C ILE A 96 -0.82 6.07 20.65
N SER A 97 -1.23 7.33 20.68
CA SER A 97 -1.75 8.01 19.48
C SER A 97 -0.70 8.07 18.36
N GLU A 98 0.56 8.35 18.68
CA GLU A 98 1.64 8.32 17.70
C GLU A 98 1.82 6.92 17.07
N LEU A 99 1.83 5.87 17.89
CA LEU A 99 1.95 4.49 17.40
C LEU A 99 0.74 4.07 16.57
N GLU A 100 -0.47 4.47 16.95
CA GLU A 100 -1.69 4.21 16.20
C GLU A 100 -1.66 4.87 14.82
N GLU A 101 -1.21 6.13 14.73
CA GLU A 101 -1.02 6.82 13.44
C GLU A 101 -0.05 6.06 12.53
N ILE A 102 1.10 5.65 13.07
CA ILE A 102 2.09 4.86 12.31
C ILE A 102 1.51 3.50 11.90
N LEU A 103 0.75 2.84 12.77
CA LEU A 103 0.09 1.55 12.46
C LEU A 103 -0.96 1.71 11.36
N TYR A 104 -1.71 2.81 11.33
CA TYR A 104 -2.65 3.10 10.24
C TYR A 104 -1.93 3.27 8.90
N GLU A 105 -0.82 4.02 8.89
CA GLU A 105 0.01 4.19 7.69
C GLU A 105 0.59 2.85 7.21
N LEU A 106 1.19 2.08 8.12
CA LEU A 106 1.74 0.76 7.82
C LEU A 106 0.69 -0.21 7.28
N ASN A 107 -0.51 -0.20 7.86
CA ASN A 107 -1.60 -1.04 7.38
C ASN A 107 -2.07 -0.62 5.99
N ALA A 108 -2.22 0.69 5.74
CA ALA A 108 -2.58 1.19 4.41
C ALA A 108 -1.53 0.82 3.36
N GLU A 109 -0.25 0.98 3.68
CA GLU A 109 0.89 0.61 2.84
C GLU A 109 0.90 -0.89 2.54
N CYS A 110 0.74 -1.74 3.57
CA CYS A 110 0.68 -3.19 3.40
C CYS A 110 -0.49 -3.62 2.49
N ASN A 111 -1.68 -3.04 2.70
CA ASN A 111 -2.85 -3.35 1.87
C ASN A 111 -2.64 -2.94 0.42
N TYR A 112 -2.02 -1.78 0.17
CA TYR A 112 -1.69 -1.33 -1.18
C TYR A 112 -0.73 -2.32 -1.87
N LEU A 113 0.30 -2.81 -1.16
CA LEU A 113 1.24 -3.79 -1.72
C LEU A 113 0.56 -5.13 -2.03
N VAL A 114 -0.38 -5.58 -1.17
CA VAL A 114 -1.18 -6.79 -1.42
C VAL A 114 -2.07 -6.62 -2.66
N LEU A 115 -2.70 -5.45 -2.85
CA LEU A 115 -3.48 -5.17 -4.06
C LEU A 115 -2.61 -5.19 -5.33
N ARG A 116 -1.40 -4.63 -5.27
CA ARG A 116 -0.45 -4.72 -6.39
C ARG A 116 -0.05 -6.16 -6.70
N LEU A 117 0.04 -7.01 -5.68
CA LEU A 117 0.34 -8.42 -5.87
C LEU A 117 -0.84 -9.15 -6.52
N GLN A 118 -2.06 -8.83 -6.10
CA GLN A 118 -3.28 -9.33 -6.74
C GLN A 118 -3.32 -8.95 -8.22
N ASP A 119 -3.06 -7.68 -8.56
CA ASP A 119 -3.00 -7.21 -9.95
C ASP A 119 -1.96 -7.99 -10.79
N ASP A 120 -0.81 -8.31 -10.21
CA ASP A 120 0.24 -9.09 -10.88
C ASP A 120 -0.21 -10.54 -11.17
N ILE A 121 -0.85 -11.18 -10.17
CA ILE A 121 -1.43 -12.51 -10.31
C ILE A 121 -2.54 -12.51 -11.37
N ASP A 122 -3.43 -11.51 -11.34
CA ASP A 122 -4.55 -11.41 -12.25
C ASP A 122 -4.07 -11.19 -13.69
N ARG A 123 -3.04 -10.37 -13.89
CA ARG A 123 -2.39 -10.22 -15.20
C ARG A 123 -1.78 -11.52 -15.70
N PHE A 124 -1.13 -12.28 -14.82
CA PHE A 124 -0.61 -13.61 -15.18
C PHE A 124 -1.74 -14.57 -15.53
N CYS A 125 -2.86 -14.48 -14.83
CA CYS A 125 -4.02 -15.35 -15.02
C CYS A 125 -4.94 -14.95 -16.18
N LEU A 126 -4.70 -13.79 -16.82
CA LEU A 126 -5.60 -13.18 -17.79
C LEU A 126 -5.97 -14.12 -18.96
N ALA A 127 -4.99 -14.85 -19.48
CA ALA A 127 -5.19 -15.80 -20.58
C ALA A 127 -6.21 -16.91 -20.22
N PHE A 128 -6.31 -17.27 -18.94
CA PHE A 128 -7.26 -18.27 -18.45
C PHE A 128 -8.63 -17.64 -18.24
N THR A 129 -8.69 -16.48 -17.58
CA THR A 129 -9.96 -15.81 -17.28
C THR A 129 -10.71 -15.40 -18.54
N GLU A 130 -10.01 -15.00 -19.60
CA GLU A 130 -10.61 -14.72 -20.92
C GLU A 130 -11.27 -15.94 -21.58
N GLN A 131 -10.93 -17.15 -21.11
CA GLN A 131 -11.47 -18.41 -21.62
C GLN A 131 -12.51 -19.04 -20.67
N ASP A 132 -13.08 -18.26 -19.74
CA ASP A 132 -14.01 -18.67 -18.69
C ASP A 132 -13.43 -19.68 -17.69
N LEU A 133 -12.11 -19.63 -17.50
CA LEU A 133 -11.39 -20.46 -16.53
C LEU A 133 -11.00 -19.62 -15.32
N LYS A 134 -11.59 -19.94 -14.18
CA LYS A 134 -11.25 -19.29 -12.92
C LYS A 134 -10.03 -19.99 -12.31
N PRO A 135 -8.96 -19.25 -11.98
CA PRO A 135 -7.87 -19.79 -11.17
C PRO A 135 -8.40 -20.33 -9.85
N ASN A 136 -7.82 -21.43 -9.38
CA ASN A 136 -8.14 -21.96 -8.06
C ASN A 136 -7.54 -21.03 -7.00
N GLU A 137 -8.40 -20.27 -6.32
CA GLU A 137 -8.01 -19.32 -5.27
C GLU A 137 -7.18 -19.99 -4.18
N LEU A 138 -7.47 -21.24 -3.81
CA LEU A 138 -6.70 -21.96 -2.79
C LEU A 138 -5.25 -22.18 -3.22
N VAL A 139 -5.02 -22.49 -4.49
CA VAL A 139 -3.67 -22.69 -5.02
C VAL A 139 -2.91 -21.36 -5.07
N VAL A 140 -3.58 -20.28 -5.47
CA VAL A 140 -3.00 -18.93 -5.44
C VAL A 140 -2.62 -18.55 -4.01
N THR A 141 -3.54 -18.71 -3.06
CA THR A 141 -3.28 -18.45 -1.63
C THR A 141 -2.14 -19.29 -1.09
N GLU A 142 -2.05 -20.57 -1.48
CA GLU A 142 -0.96 -21.45 -1.07
C GLU A 142 0.39 -20.96 -1.60
N ILE A 143 0.49 -20.62 -2.90
CA ILE A 143 1.71 -20.10 -3.52
C ILE A 143 2.17 -18.80 -2.83
N VAL A 144 1.23 -17.87 -2.62
CA VAL A 144 1.50 -16.59 -1.95
C VAL A 144 1.94 -16.81 -0.50
N SER A 145 1.24 -17.67 0.23
CA SER A 145 1.54 -17.97 1.64
C SER A 145 2.90 -18.65 1.80
N GLN A 146 3.24 -19.61 0.95
CA GLN A 146 4.54 -20.29 0.95
C GLN A 146 5.70 -19.33 0.72
N ALA A 147 5.49 -18.24 -0.02
CA ALA A 147 6.50 -17.23 -0.26
C ALA A 147 6.59 -16.18 0.85
N ILE A 148 5.46 -15.71 1.36
CA ILE A 148 5.40 -14.57 2.28
C ILE A 148 5.53 -15.00 3.75
N VAL A 149 4.84 -16.07 4.18
CA VAL A 149 4.76 -16.47 5.60
C VAL A 149 6.12 -16.81 6.21
N PRO A 150 7.00 -17.60 5.57
CA PRO A 150 8.34 -17.87 6.13
C PRO A 150 9.15 -16.60 6.34
N LEU A 151 8.98 -15.62 5.42
CA LEU A 151 9.60 -14.32 5.53
C LEU A 151 8.98 -13.47 6.63
N ILE A 152 7.84 -13.77 7.22
CA ILE A 152 7.32 -12.98 8.35
C ILE A 152 7.74 -13.60 9.67
N ILE A 153 7.75 -14.93 9.74
CA ILE A 153 7.94 -15.67 10.99
C ILE A 153 9.43 -15.76 11.37
N ALA A 154 10.35 -15.83 10.42
CA ALA A 154 11.78 -16.06 10.69
C ALA A 154 12.55 -14.75 10.99
N PRO A 155 12.77 -14.36 12.25
CA PRO A 155 13.35 -13.05 12.58
C PRO A 155 14.80 -12.91 12.09
N GLU A 156 15.51 -14.03 11.96
CA GLU A 156 16.92 -14.11 11.51
C GLU A 156 17.12 -13.62 10.07
N LEU A 157 16.06 -13.68 9.24
CA LEU A 157 16.15 -13.26 7.85
C LEU A 157 16.14 -11.73 7.79
N SER A 158 17.23 -11.15 7.31
CA SER A 158 17.28 -9.72 7.01
C SER A 158 16.45 -9.43 5.77
N ILE A 159 15.38 -8.64 5.94
CA ILE A 159 14.53 -8.18 4.84
C ILE A 159 14.74 -6.68 4.70
N LYS A 160 15.24 -6.27 3.54
CA LYS A 160 15.37 -4.87 3.18
C LYS A 160 14.16 -4.45 2.33
N PRO A 161 13.45 -3.37 2.71
CA PRO A 161 12.38 -2.85 1.88
C PRO A 161 12.93 -2.19 0.61
N TYR A 162 12.14 -2.26 -0.46
CA TYR A 162 12.41 -1.69 -1.78
C TYR A 162 11.51 -0.49 -2.04
N PHE A 163 10.20 -0.68 -1.94
CA PHE A 163 9.20 0.39 -2.12
C PHE A 163 8.66 0.90 -0.79
N ALA A 164 8.67 0.06 0.25
CA ALA A 164 8.16 0.43 1.56
C ALA A 164 9.10 1.40 2.27
N LEU A 165 8.54 2.28 3.09
CA LEU A 165 9.33 3.19 3.92
C LEU A 165 10.04 2.42 5.04
N GLU A 166 11.34 2.68 5.22
CA GLU A 166 12.09 2.14 6.35
C GLU A 166 11.52 2.65 7.68
N ARG A 167 11.33 1.72 8.61
CA ARG A 167 10.78 1.96 9.94
C ARG A 167 11.82 1.63 11.02
N PRO A 168 11.71 2.28 12.19
CA PRO A 168 12.57 1.96 13.32
C PRO A 168 12.44 0.49 13.73
N THR A 169 13.56 -0.06 14.16
CA THR A 169 13.65 -1.39 14.76
C THR A 169 13.03 -1.41 16.16
N GLU A 170 12.77 -2.62 16.69
CA GLU A 170 12.24 -2.77 18.04
C GLU A 170 13.10 -2.07 19.10
N SER A 171 14.43 -2.23 19.03
CA SER A 171 15.37 -1.60 19.95
C SER A 171 15.33 -0.07 19.86
N GLU A 172 15.24 0.50 18.65
CA GLU A 172 15.12 1.94 18.45
C GLU A 172 13.80 2.49 19.00
N LEU A 173 12.70 1.74 18.86
CA LEU A 173 11.41 2.10 19.45
C LEU A 173 11.45 2.01 20.99
N LEU A 174 12.06 0.97 21.55
CA LEU A 174 12.23 0.84 22.99
C LEU A 174 13.04 2.02 23.55
N MET A 175 14.16 2.37 22.94
CA MET A 175 14.97 3.52 23.35
C MET A 175 14.24 4.86 23.19
N LYS A 176 13.29 4.95 22.27
CA LYS A 176 12.47 6.16 22.06
C LYS A 176 11.43 6.34 23.16
N TYR A 177 10.75 5.26 23.56
CA TYR A 177 9.61 5.33 24.48
C TYR A 177 9.95 5.00 25.94
N PHE A 178 11.06 4.30 26.18
CA PHE A 178 11.54 3.94 27.51
C PHE A 178 12.93 4.53 27.73
N ILE A 179 13.06 5.34 28.78
CA ILE A 179 14.37 5.74 29.29
C ILE A 179 14.85 4.58 30.15
N ILE A 180 15.91 3.89 29.73
CA ILE A 180 16.58 2.89 30.56
C ILE A 180 17.50 3.67 31.50
N ASP A 181 17.14 3.74 32.79
CA ASP A 181 17.99 4.35 33.81
C ASP A 181 19.39 3.70 33.77
N GLY A 182 20.40 4.52 33.46
CA GLY A 182 21.82 4.11 33.37
C GLY A 182 22.46 4.21 31.98
N VAL A 183 21.69 4.52 30.94
CA VAL A 183 22.25 4.98 29.66
C VAL A 183 21.74 6.40 29.47
N GLU A 184 22.63 7.39 29.65
CA GLU A 184 22.35 8.75 29.22
C GLU A 184 21.77 8.66 27.80
N PRO A 185 20.63 9.32 27.50
CA PRO A 185 20.18 9.39 26.12
C PRO A 185 21.38 9.89 25.35
N ALA A 186 21.83 9.12 24.36
CA ALA A 186 22.75 9.63 23.38
C ALA A 186 22.02 10.84 22.82
N VAL A 187 22.37 12.01 23.35
CA VAL A 187 22.05 13.29 22.79
C VAL A 187 22.58 13.11 21.39
N LYS A 188 21.68 12.88 20.43
CA LYS A 188 21.93 13.36 19.09
C LYS A 188 22.13 14.83 19.33
N VAL A 189 23.39 15.20 19.55
CA VAL A 189 23.87 16.55 19.37
C VAL A 189 23.27 16.89 18.03
N GLN A 190 22.24 17.71 18.05
CA GLN A 190 21.98 18.56 16.91
C GLN A 190 23.31 19.25 16.73
N THR A 191 24.10 18.75 15.79
CA THR A 191 25.25 19.46 15.32
C THR A 191 24.64 20.76 14.84
N ILE A 192 24.76 21.80 15.66
CA ILE A 192 24.72 23.17 15.19
C ILE A 192 25.96 23.24 14.30
N VAL A 193 25.79 22.79 13.06
CA VAL A 193 26.74 23.04 12.00
C VAL A 193 26.55 24.52 11.72
N GLU A 194 27.47 25.31 12.27
CA GLU A 194 27.73 26.66 11.79
C GLU A 194 27.73 26.63 10.24
N PRO A 195 26.94 27.48 9.56
CA PRO A 195 26.73 27.35 8.14
C PRO A 195 28.07 27.45 7.40
N PRO A 196 28.42 26.48 6.53
CA PRO A 196 29.67 26.55 5.80
C PRO A 196 29.65 27.75 4.87
N LYS A 197 30.70 28.56 4.91
CA LYS A 197 30.95 29.64 3.95
C LYS A 197 30.76 29.12 2.52
N PRO A 198 29.98 29.80 1.66
CA PRO A 198 29.70 29.31 0.32
C PRO A 198 30.98 29.28 -0.54
N PRO A 199 31.21 28.20 -1.31
CA PRO A 199 32.28 28.15 -2.31
C PRO A 199 31.96 29.05 -3.51
N PRO A 200 32.98 29.47 -4.28
CA PRO A 200 32.83 30.48 -5.32
C PRO A 200 31.88 30.02 -6.44
N PHE A 201 31.06 30.97 -6.88
CA PHE A 201 30.02 30.85 -7.90
C PHE A 201 30.53 30.19 -9.19
N SER A 202 30.09 28.96 -9.45
CA SER A 202 30.13 28.35 -10.79
C SER A 202 28.79 28.57 -11.51
N ASN A 203 28.87 28.98 -12.78
CA ASN A 203 27.80 29.48 -13.65
C ASN A 203 26.59 28.53 -13.91
N ALA A 204 26.53 27.34 -13.30
CA ALA A 204 25.43 26.38 -13.46
C ALA A 204 24.09 26.88 -12.88
N ASN A 205 24.11 27.79 -11.90
CA ASN A 205 22.91 28.34 -11.28
C ASN A 205 22.08 29.25 -12.22
N LEU A 206 22.68 29.76 -13.30
CA LEU A 206 22.04 30.71 -14.20
C LEU A 206 21.18 30.00 -15.26
N GLU A 207 21.61 28.83 -15.73
CA GLU A 207 20.82 27.99 -16.63
C GLU A 207 19.62 27.34 -15.92
N VAL A 208 19.81 26.85 -14.69
CA VAL A 208 18.71 26.25 -13.91
C VAL A 208 17.65 27.31 -13.56
N LYS A 209 18.07 28.54 -13.24
CA LYS A 209 17.14 29.66 -13.04
C LYS A 209 16.42 30.07 -14.32
N LYS A 210 17.11 30.12 -15.46
CA LYS A 210 16.48 30.39 -16.77
C LYS A 210 15.48 29.29 -17.16
N SER A 211 15.81 28.03 -16.91
CA SER A 211 14.92 26.88 -17.15
C SER A 211 13.67 26.94 -16.27
N ARG A 212 13.81 27.23 -14.97
CA ARG A 212 12.67 27.41 -14.05
C ARG A 212 11.75 28.56 -14.46
N LEU A 213 12.31 29.69 -14.86
CA LEU A 213 11.53 30.84 -15.33
C LEU A 213 10.80 30.53 -16.65
N ASN A 214 11.45 29.80 -17.55
CA ASN A 214 10.83 29.37 -18.81
C ASN A 214 9.67 28.40 -18.58
N LEU A 215 9.83 27.46 -17.65
CA LEU A 215 8.79 26.50 -17.28
C LEU A 215 7.60 27.18 -16.58
N GLN A 216 7.86 28.15 -15.70
CA GLN A 216 6.79 28.98 -15.12
C GLN A 216 6.08 29.83 -16.18
N ALA A 217 6.80 30.39 -17.14
CA ALA A 217 6.21 31.17 -18.23
C ALA A 217 5.40 30.28 -19.20
N ALA A 218 5.83 29.04 -19.45
CA ALA A 218 5.08 28.07 -20.24
C ALA A 218 3.79 27.64 -19.54
N LEU A 219 3.85 27.38 -18.23
CA LEU A 219 2.67 27.06 -17.42
C LEU A 219 1.68 28.23 -17.32
N LYS A 220 2.17 29.47 -17.22
CA LYS A 220 1.31 30.66 -17.30
C LYS A 220 0.66 30.80 -18.67
N ARG A 221 1.40 30.56 -19.76
CA ARG A 221 0.84 30.56 -21.13
C ARG A 221 -0.23 29.48 -21.32
N ALA A 222 -0.02 28.28 -20.78
CA ALA A 222 -1.01 27.19 -20.82
C ALA A 222 -2.27 27.50 -20.00
N ARG A 223 -2.14 28.27 -18.91
CA ARG A 223 -3.28 28.70 -18.09
C ARG A 223 -4.04 29.90 -18.67
N CYS A 224 -3.37 30.75 -19.46
CA CYS A 224 -3.97 31.95 -20.04
C CYS A 224 -4.58 31.74 -21.44
N ASN A 225 -4.30 30.62 -22.12
CA ASN A 225 -4.95 30.25 -23.38
C ASN A 225 -5.74 28.93 -23.20
N PRO A 226 -6.99 28.98 -22.71
CA PRO A 226 -7.90 27.87 -22.90
C PRO A 226 -8.39 27.95 -24.35
N LYS A 227 -7.62 27.41 -25.31
CA LYS A 227 -8.23 27.08 -26.59
C LYS A 227 -9.12 25.85 -26.37
N PRO A 228 -10.42 25.93 -26.65
CA PRO A 228 -11.25 24.74 -26.67
C PRO A 228 -10.75 23.84 -27.79
N ALA A 229 -10.57 22.56 -27.49
CA ALA A 229 -10.47 21.56 -28.54
C ALA A 229 -11.79 21.60 -29.33
N GLU A 230 -11.72 21.90 -30.62
CA GLU A 230 -12.86 21.85 -31.51
C GLU A 230 -13.38 20.40 -31.62
N ASN A 231 -14.69 20.26 -31.40
CA ASN A 231 -15.61 19.25 -31.92
C ASN A 231 -15.39 17.80 -31.40
N ASN A 232 -16.33 17.14 -30.71
CA ASN A 232 -17.79 17.17 -30.84
C ASN A 232 -18.52 16.72 -29.55
N GLN A 233 -19.75 17.25 -29.42
CA GLN A 233 -20.86 16.85 -28.56
C GLN A 233 -20.91 17.40 -27.13
N GLU A 234 -21.97 18.18 -26.93
CA GLU A 234 -22.48 18.77 -25.71
C GLU A 234 -22.60 17.72 -24.60
N ASP A 235 -22.06 18.02 -23.43
CA ASP A 235 -22.74 17.63 -22.20
C ASP A 235 -22.43 18.63 -21.09
N ASP A 236 -23.48 19.30 -20.64
CA ASP A 236 -23.47 20.49 -19.81
C ASP A 236 -23.18 20.17 -18.34
N HIS A 237 -22.19 19.32 -18.00
CA HIS A 237 -22.02 18.86 -16.61
C HIS A 237 -20.58 18.47 -16.18
N PRO A 238 -19.64 19.44 -16.07
CA PRO A 238 -18.30 19.16 -15.52
C PRO A 238 -18.28 18.97 -13.98
N LYS A 239 -19.35 19.34 -13.26
CA LYS A 239 -19.44 19.15 -11.79
C LYS A 239 -19.96 17.76 -11.39
N LEU A 240 -20.91 17.21 -12.15
CA LEU A 240 -21.49 15.89 -11.86
C LEU A 240 -20.51 14.74 -12.06
N THR A 241 -19.58 14.84 -13.02
CA THR A 241 -18.61 13.78 -13.32
C THR A 241 -17.62 13.54 -12.19
N LYS A 242 -17.14 14.61 -11.55
CA LYS A 242 -16.19 14.49 -10.43
C LYS A 242 -16.88 13.93 -9.19
N ASP A 243 -18.06 14.42 -8.87
CA ASP A 243 -18.78 14.00 -7.66
C ASP A 243 -19.30 12.56 -7.81
N PHE A 244 -19.73 12.16 -9.01
CA PHE A 244 -20.11 10.78 -9.32
C PHE A 244 -18.92 9.83 -9.29
N PHE A 245 -17.77 10.24 -9.83
CA PHE A 245 -16.55 9.45 -9.75
C PHE A 245 -16.15 9.21 -8.29
N MET A 246 -16.11 10.27 -7.47
CA MET A 246 -15.78 10.17 -6.05
C MET A 246 -16.70 9.19 -5.33
N GLN A 247 -18.03 9.29 -5.54
CA GLN A 247 -18.99 8.37 -4.95
C GLN A 247 -18.82 6.93 -5.45
N SER A 248 -18.48 6.71 -6.72
CA SER A 248 -18.27 5.37 -7.30
C SER A 248 -17.08 4.61 -6.70
N VAL A 249 -16.07 5.34 -6.21
CA VAL A 249 -14.89 4.78 -5.52
C VAL A 249 -14.98 4.87 -4.00
N GLY A 250 -16.17 5.19 -3.45
CA GLY A 250 -16.40 5.29 -2.02
C GLY A 250 -15.76 6.52 -1.34
N LEU A 251 -15.35 7.52 -2.10
CA LEU A 251 -14.81 8.79 -1.61
C LEU A 251 -15.92 9.84 -1.50
N CYS A 252 -15.83 10.71 -0.50
CA CYS A 252 -16.79 11.81 -0.33
C CYS A 252 -16.16 13.16 -0.71
N THR A 253 -17.00 14.09 -1.15
CA THR A 253 -16.59 15.47 -1.44
C THR A 253 -16.27 16.22 -0.15
N HIS A 254 -15.49 17.30 -0.26
CA HIS A 254 -15.13 18.14 0.89
C HIS A 254 -16.37 18.78 1.56
N ALA A 255 -17.43 19.04 0.79
CA ALA A 255 -18.70 19.54 1.33
C ALA A 255 -19.45 18.46 2.13
N GLU A 256 -19.50 17.23 1.63
CA GLU A 256 -20.10 16.08 2.33
C GLU A 256 -19.33 15.75 3.61
N HIS A 257 -18.00 15.76 3.57
CA HIS A 257 -17.15 15.55 4.74
C HIS A 257 -17.42 16.59 5.84
N LYS A 258 -17.56 17.88 5.49
CA LYS A 258 -17.94 18.94 6.44
C LYS A 258 -19.33 18.69 7.04
N LYS A 259 -20.30 18.25 6.24
CA LYS A 259 -21.66 17.94 6.70
C LYS A 259 -21.68 16.75 7.67
N LEU A 260 -20.93 15.68 7.38
CA LEU A 260 -20.74 14.52 8.24
C LEU A 260 -20.06 14.87 9.57
N LYS A 261 -19.08 15.77 9.54
CA LYS A 261 -18.41 16.24 10.76
C LYS A 261 -19.36 17.05 11.65
N LEU A 262 -20.21 17.89 11.06
CA LEU A 262 -21.21 18.67 11.80
C LEU A 262 -22.34 17.80 12.38
N SER A 263 -22.80 16.77 11.66
CA SER A 263 -23.86 15.86 12.15
C SER A 263 -23.38 14.99 13.32
N ARG A 264 -22.10 14.57 13.32
CA ARG A 264 -21.48 13.88 14.47
C ARG A 264 -21.42 14.74 15.73
N VAL A 265 -21.15 16.05 15.58
CA VAL A 265 -21.12 17.00 16.70
C VAL A 265 -22.52 17.27 17.27
N LEU A 266 -23.57 17.26 16.44
CA LEU A 266 -24.96 17.43 16.88
C LEU A 266 -25.51 16.22 17.63
N LEU A 267 -25.13 15.00 17.24
CA LEU A 267 -25.54 13.76 17.91
C LEU A 267 -24.96 13.64 19.33
N GLN A 268 -23.74 14.14 19.56
CA GLN A 268 -23.14 14.13 20.90
C GLN A 268 -23.84 15.06 21.90
N LYS A 269 -24.51 16.12 21.42
CA LYS A 269 -25.24 17.08 22.29
C LYS A 269 -26.63 16.60 22.71
N ARG A 270 -27.16 15.53 22.12
CA ARG A 270 -28.47 14.94 22.46
C ARG A 270 -28.31 13.58 23.14
N LYS A 271 -27.56 13.51 24.24
CA LYS A 271 -27.72 12.39 25.19
C LYS A 271 -28.83 12.76 26.20
N PRO A 272 -29.89 11.95 26.37
CA PRO A 272 -30.93 12.24 27.34
C PRO A 272 -30.38 12.10 28.77
N LYS A 273 -30.69 13.07 29.64
CA LYS A 273 -30.41 12.98 31.08
C LYS A 273 -31.16 11.78 31.69
N PRO A 274 -30.53 10.98 32.56
CA PRO A 274 -31.24 9.95 33.30
C PRO A 274 -32.17 10.61 34.33
N THR A 275 -33.46 10.31 34.23
CA THR A 275 -34.48 10.72 35.20
C THR A 275 -34.21 10.08 36.56
N LYS A 276 -34.25 10.91 37.60
CA LYS A 276 -34.07 10.54 39.01
C LYS A 276 -35.12 9.52 39.46
N LYS A 277 -34.65 8.61 40.32
CA LYS A 277 -35.40 7.66 41.14
C LYS A 277 -36.68 8.27 41.73
N THR A 278 -37.78 7.52 41.65
CA THR A 278 -38.94 7.68 42.54
C THR A 278 -38.88 6.57 43.59
N LYS A 279 -39.17 6.97 44.84
CA LYS A 279 -39.37 6.11 46.01
C LYS A 279 -40.52 5.11 45.80
#